data_AF-A0AB34H1G4-F1
#
_entry.id   AF-A0AB34H1G4-F1
#
_cell.length_a   1.000
_cell.length_b   1.000
_cell.length_c   1.000
_cell.angle_alpha   90.00
_cell.angle_beta   90.00
_cell.angle_gamma   90.00
#
_symmetry.space_group_name_H-M   'P 1'
#
loop_
_entity.id
_entity.type
_entity.pdbx_description
1 polymer ?
#
loop_
_entity_poly.entity_id
_entity_poly.type
_entity_poly.pdbx_seq_one_letter_code
_entity_poly.pdbx_strand_id
1 'polypeptide(L)'
;MDVFGVEKEGYVQKKKELWGICIFIAAVDLDEMPFTFTELQKNIETSVYKFFDLLKEIDTSTKVDNVMSRLLKKYNVLCALYSKLERTCELIYLSQPSSSFEMQRTPRKSNPDEEVNVILPQTPVRTVMNTIQQLMMILNSASDQPSENLISYFNNCTVNPKESILKRVKDIGCIFKEKFAKAVGQGCMEIGSQRYKLGVRLYYRVMESMLKSEEERLSIQNFSKLLNDNIFHMSLLACALEVVMATYSRSTSQNLDTGTDLSFPWILNVLNLKAFDFYKVIESFIKAEANLTREMIKHLERCEHRIMESLAWLSVSN
;
A
#
# COMPACT_ATOMS: atom_id res chain seq x y z
N MET A 1 -29.66 44.43 5.19
CA MET A 1 -29.04 43.20 4.64
C MET A 1 -30.18 42.31 4.19
N ASP A 2 -30.27 42.09 2.88
CA ASP A 2 -31.44 41.54 2.20
C ASP A 2 -31.39 40.00 2.19
N VAL A 3 -32.10 39.38 3.14
CA VAL A 3 -32.10 37.92 3.37
C VAL A 3 -32.60 37.16 2.13
N PHE A 4 -33.51 37.76 1.36
CA PHE A 4 -34.05 37.18 0.12
C PHE A 4 -33.04 37.17 -1.04
N GLY A 5 -32.09 38.10 -1.06
CA GLY A 5 -31.02 38.14 -2.07
C GLY A 5 -30.04 36.99 -1.90
N VAL A 6 -29.67 36.70 -0.65
CA VAL A 6 -28.69 35.66 -0.29
C VAL A 6 -29.22 34.25 -0.57
N GLU A 7 -30.50 33.98 -0.29
CA GLU A 7 -31.13 32.68 -0.59
C GLU A 7 -31.22 32.40 -2.10
N LYS A 8 -31.54 33.44 -2.89
CA LYS A 8 -31.66 33.32 -4.35
C LYS A 8 -30.31 33.10 -5.02
N GLU A 9 -29.27 33.75 -4.53
CA GLU A 9 -27.89 33.60 -5.01
C GLU A 9 -27.33 32.21 -4.70
N GLY A 10 -27.58 31.68 -3.50
CA GLY A 10 -27.22 30.31 -3.12
C GLY A 10 -27.93 29.23 -3.95
N TYR A 11 -29.20 29.46 -4.32
CA TYR A 11 -29.96 28.55 -5.17
C TYR A 11 -29.41 28.47 -6.61
N VAL A 12 -29.03 29.62 -7.19
CA VAL A 12 -28.41 29.69 -8.52
C VAL A 12 -27.07 28.98 -8.53
N GLN A 13 -26.26 29.17 -7.49
CA GLN A 13 -24.97 28.51 -7.35
C GLN A 13 -25.11 26.98 -7.28
N LYS A 14 -26.06 26.47 -6.48
CA LYS A 14 -26.29 25.03 -6.37
C LYS A 14 -26.69 24.39 -7.72
N LYS A 15 -27.48 25.09 -8.55
CA LYS A 15 -27.81 24.63 -9.91
C LYS A 15 -26.59 24.62 -10.83
N LYS A 16 -25.74 25.65 -10.75
CA LYS A 16 -24.50 25.75 -11.53
C LYS A 16 -23.57 24.56 -11.26
N GLU A 17 -23.42 24.18 -9.99
CA GLU A 17 -22.63 23.01 -9.57
C GLU A 17 -23.19 21.71 -10.16
N LEU A 18 -24.50 21.47 -10.03
CA LEU A 18 -25.15 20.28 -10.59
C LEU A 18 -25.03 20.21 -12.12
N TRP A 19 -25.19 21.33 -12.83
CA TRP A 19 -25.00 21.37 -14.28
C TRP A 19 -23.57 21.03 -14.70
N GLY A 20 -22.56 21.56 -14.00
CA GLY A 20 -21.17 21.21 -14.26
C GLY A 20 -20.89 19.72 -14.02
N ILE A 21 -21.49 19.14 -12.98
CA ILE A 21 -21.39 17.71 -12.70
C ILE A 21 -22.04 16.89 -13.82
N CYS A 22 -23.24 17.26 -14.29
CA CYS A 22 -23.88 16.58 -15.42
C CYS A 22 -23.05 16.67 -16.71
N ILE A 23 -22.41 17.81 -16.97
CA ILE A 23 -21.51 17.99 -18.12
C ILE A 23 -20.30 17.07 -18.00
N PHE A 24 -19.71 16.93 -16.79
CA PHE A 24 -18.62 16.00 -16.54
C PHE A 24 -19.03 14.54 -16.77
N ILE A 25 -20.20 14.13 -16.25
CA ILE A 25 -20.75 12.78 -16.46
C ILE A 25 -20.86 12.48 -17.96
N ALA A 26 -21.52 13.38 -18.71
CA ALA A 26 -21.69 13.21 -20.15
C ALA A 26 -20.34 13.14 -20.89
N ALA A 27 -19.39 14.02 -20.56
CA ALA A 27 -18.06 14.03 -21.14
C ALA A 27 -17.29 12.71 -20.90
N VAL A 28 -17.39 12.14 -19.70
CA VAL A 28 -16.75 10.84 -19.39
C VAL A 28 -17.43 9.70 -20.16
N ASP A 29 -18.75 9.62 -20.11
CA ASP A 29 -19.47 8.51 -20.73
C ASP A 29 -19.30 8.49 -22.25
N LEU A 30 -19.24 9.67 -22.88
CA LEU A 30 -19.04 9.83 -24.31
C LEU A 30 -17.57 9.75 -24.77
N ASP A 31 -16.60 9.62 -23.85
CA ASP A 31 -15.16 9.69 -24.14
C ASP A 31 -14.72 11.01 -24.81
N GLU A 32 -15.48 12.08 -24.58
CA GLU A 32 -15.20 13.41 -25.12
C GLU A 32 -14.96 14.39 -23.97
N MET A 33 -13.69 14.73 -23.72
CA MET A 33 -13.29 15.70 -22.70
C MET A 33 -12.87 17.03 -23.35
N PRO A 34 -13.81 17.94 -23.65
CA PRO A 34 -13.51 19.23 -24.27
C PRO A 34 -12.93 20.26 -23.28
N PHE A 35 -12.84 19.92 -21.99
CA PHE A 35 -12.30 20.76 -20.93
C PHE A 35 -11.43 19.94 -19.99
N THR A 36 -10.56 20.64 -19.26
CA THR A 36 -9.86 20.07 -18.11
C THR A 36 -10.75 20.11 -16.86
N PHE A 37 -10.53 19.19 -15.93
CA PHE A 37 -11.26 19.21 -14.66
C PHE A 37 -11.10 20.54 -13.90
N THR A 38 -9.90 21.12 -13.92
CA THR A 38 -9.63 22.41 -13.26
C THR A 38 -10.40 23.57 -13.89
N GLU A 39 -10.57 23.58 -15.22
CA GLU A 39 -11.42 24.58 -15.89
C GLU A 39 -12.88 24.43 -15.45
N LEU A 40 -13.39 23.20 -15.40
CA LEU A 40 -14.74 22.94 -14.90
C LEU A 40 -14.90 23.42 -13.45
N GLN A 41 -13.97 23.07 -12.55
CA GLN A 41 -13.99 23.48 -11.15
C GLN A 41 -14.00 25.00 -10.98
N LYS A 42 -13.19 25.72 -11.75
CA LYS A 42 -13.16 27.20 -11.74
C LYS A 42 -14.49 27.77 -12.20
N ASN A 43 -15.08 27.20 -13.25
CA ASN A 43 -16.35 27.68 -13.80
C ASN A 43 -17.52 27.47 -12.83
N ILE A 44 -17.56 26.36 -12.10
CA ILE A 44 -18.63 26.10 -11.12
C ILE A 44 -18.28 26.50 -9.68
N GLU A 45 -17.09 27.07 -9.46
CA GLU A 45 -16.61 27.58 -8.17
C GLU A 45 -16.73 26.55 -7.03
N THR A 46 -16.28 25.32 -7.27
CA THR A 46 -16.41 24.22 -6.32
C THR A 46 -15.07 23.56 -5.99
N SER A 47 -14.97 23.01 -4.77
CA SER A 47 -13.78 22.26 -4.35
C SER A 47 -13.81 20.83 -4.89
N VAL A 48 -12.65 20.15 -4.94
CA VAL A 48 -12.58 18.75 -5.41
C VAL A 48 -13.44 17.83 -4.55
N TYR A 49 -13.39 18.01 -3.23
CA TYR A 49 -14.17 17.20 -2.29
C TYR A 49 -15.68 17.45 -2.43
N LYS A 50 -16.09 18.72 -2.55
CA LYS A 50 -17.51 19.05 -2.74
C LYS A 50 -18.05 18.49 -4.06
N PHE A 51 -17.27 18.58 -5.14
CA PHE A 51 -17.62 17.95 -6.43
C PHE A 51 -17.84 16.44 -6.27
N PHE A 52 -16.91 15.77 -5.58
CA PHE A 52 -16.97 14.33 -5.36
C PHE A 52 -18.18 13.90 -4.52
N ASP A 53 -18.48 14.63 -3.45
CA ASP A 53 -19.61 14.32 -2.58
C ASP A 53 -20.94 14.52 -3.30
N LEU A 54 -21.08 15.60 -4.08
CA LEU A 54 -22.25 15.83 -4.93
C LEU A 54 -22.42 14.77 -6.02
N LEU A 55 -21.32 14.30 -6.62
CA LEU A 55 -21.36 13.24 -7.62
C LEU A 55 -21.93 11.93 -7.04
N LYS A 56 -21.58 11.58 -5.79
CA LYS A 56 -22.09 10.38 -5.12
C LYS A 56 -23.59 10.39 -4.84
N GLU A 57 -24.20 11.57 -4.80
CA GLU A 57 -25.66 11.72 -4.66
C GLU A 57 -26.39 11.43 -5.97
N ILE A 58 -25.67 11.35 -7.09
CA ILE A 58 -26.19 11.10 -8.43
C ILE A 58 -25.90 9.64 -8.80
N ASP A 59 -26.87 8.97 -9.42
CA ASP A 59 -26.66 7.65 -10.01
C ASP A 59 -25.78 7.80 -11.27
N THR A 60 -24.55 7.29 -11.22
CA THR A 60 -23.58 7.42 -12.31
C THR A 60 -23.11 6.07 -12.83
N SER A 61 -22.53 6.05 -14.02
CA SER A 61 -21.95 4.84 -14.58
C SER A 61 -20.69 4.42 -13.82
N THR A 62 -20.38 3.13 -13.82
CA THR A 62 -19.12 2.62 -13.24
C THR A 62 -17.88 3.26 -13.88
N LYS A 63 -17.98 3.72 -15.13
CA LYS A 63 -16.92 4.43 -15.84
C LYS A 63 -16.67 5.80 -15.20
N VAL A 64 -17.74 6.56 -14.93
CA VAL A 64 -17.68 7.85 -14.23
C VAL A 64 -17.10 7.68 -12.83
N ASP A 65 -17.60 6.71 -12.06
CA ASP A 65 -17.08 6.39 -10.73
C ASP A 65 -15.58 6.11 -10.75
N ASN A 66 -15.12 5.31 -11.72
CA ASN A 66 -13.71 4.98 -11.88
C ASN A 66 -12.86 6.21 -12.23
N VAL A 67 -13.31 7.06 -13.15
CA VAL A 67 -12.60 8.30 -13.52
C VAL A 67 -12.53 9.24 -12.33
N MET A 68 -13.64 9.45 -11.63
CA MET A 68 -13.71 10.35 -10.48
C MET A 68 -12.86 9.83 -9.32
N SER A 69 -12.92 8.52 -9.06
CA SER A 69 -12.04 7.86 -8.08
C SER A 69 -10.57 8.15 -8.40
N ARG A 70 -10.13 7.88 -9.63
CA ARG A 70 -8.73 8.15 -10.07
C ARG A 70 -8.34 9.62 -9.93
N LEU A 71 -9.26 10.54 -10.19
CA LEU A 71 -9.03 11.98 -10.11
C LEU A 71 -8.87 12.45 -8.66
N LEU A 72 -9.80 12.08 -7.77
CA LEU A 72 -9.70 12.36 -6.34
C LEU A 72 -8.40 11.80 -5.77
N LYS A 73 -8.03 10.60 -6.21
CA LYS A 73 -6.80 9.93 -5.82
C LYS A 73 -5.56 10.74 -6.24
N LYS A 74 -5.47 11.20 -7.49
CA LYS A 74 -4.39 12.09 -7.94
C LYS A 74 -4.32 13.38 -7.11
N TYR A 75 -5.47 13.97 -6.82
CA TYR A 75 -5.56 15.20 -6.05
C TYR A 75 -4.98 15.05 -4.64
N ASN A 76 -5.39 14.03 -3.85
CA ASN A 76 -4.89 13.95 -2.48
C ASN A 76 -3.39 13.55 -2.41
N VAL A 77 -2.83 12.84 -3.41
CA VAL A 77 -1.37 12.62 -3.49
C VAL A 77 -0.68 13.96 -3.65
N LEU A 78 -1.13 14.76 -4.62
CA LEU A 78 -0.52 16.05 -4.93
C LEU A 78 -0.59 16.99 -3.71
N CYS A 79 -1.74 17.04 -3.05
CA CYS A 79 -1.90 17.81 -1.80
C CYS A 79 -0.94 17.31 -0.71
N ALA A 80 -0.87 16.00 -0.47
CA ALA A 80 0.01 15.46 0.57
C ALA A 80 1.49 15.74 0.29
N LEU A 81 1.92 15.63 -0.96
CA LEU A 81 3.29 15.94 -1.39
C LEU A 81 3.58 17.44 -1.28
N TYR A 82 2.66 18.29 -1.75
CA TYR A 82 2.80 19.74 -1.65
C TYR A 82 2.87 20.20 -0.19
N SER A 83 1.95 19.75 0.67
CA SER A 83 1.98 20.06 2.10
C SER A 83 3.19 19.48 2.83
N LYS A 84 3.85 18.45 2.28
CA LYS A 84 5.12 17.95 2.82
C LYS A 84 6.28 18.84 2.37
N LEU A 85 6.29 19.24 1.09
CA LEU A 85 7.27 20.15 0.52
C LEU A 85 7.26 21.49 1.25
N GLU A 86 6.09 22.10 1.40
CA GLU A 86 5.88 23.37 2.09
C GLU A 86 6.44 23.34 3.51
N ARG A 87 6.04 22.36 4.33
CA ARG A 87 6.59 22.17 5.69
C ARG A 87 8.10 21.97 5.70
N THR A 88 8.66 21.26 4.72
CA THR A 88 10.10 21.06 4.63
C THR A 88 10.81 22.37 4.24
N CYS A 89 10.24 23.16 3.33
CA CYS A 89 10.75 24.48 2.98
C CYS A 89 10.69 25.45 4.17
N GLU A 90 9.60 25.47 4.92
CA GLU A 90 9.49 26.28 6.15
C GLU A 90 10.60 25.93 7.14
N LEU A 91 10.86 24.64 7.37
CA LEU A 91 11.94 24.20 8.26
C LEU A 91 13.34 24.53 7.74
N ILE A 92 13.56 24.58 6.43
CA ILE A 92 14.89 24.87 5.84
C ILE A 92 15.14 26.38 5.75
N TYR A 93 14.12 27.16 5.38
CA TYR A 93 14.27 28.58 5.02
C TYR A 93 13.80 29.56 6.12
N LEU A 94 12.87 29.18 7.00
CA LEU A 94 12.39 30.04 8.10
C LEU A 94 13.12 29.77 9.43
N SER A 95 14.03 28.80 9.49
CA SER A 95 14.94 28.57 10.61
C SER A 95 16.25 29.37 10.53
N GLN A 96 16.31 30.38 9.65
CA GLN A 96 17.31 31.43 9.76
C GLN A 96 16.94 32.30 10.98
N PRO A 97 17.80 32.43 12.01
CA PRO A 97 17.52 33.35 13.09
C PRO A 97 17.52 34.75 12.49
N SER A 98 16.36 35.39 12.46
CA SER A 98 16.28 36.83 12.26
C SER A 98 17.14 37.49 13.32
N SER A 99 18.35 37.89 12.90
CA SER A 99 19.23 38.80 13.60
C SER A 99 18.49 40.12 13.78
N SER A 100 17.69 40.21 14.83
CA SER A 100 17.12 41.45 15.33
C SER A 100 17.87 41.77 16.60
N PHE A 101 18.76 42.75 16.49
CA PHE A 101 19.44 43.39 17.60
C PHE A 101 18.42 43.81 18.66
N GLU A 102 18.46 43.21 19.85
CA GLU A 102 18.15 43.92 21.09
C GLU A 102 19.24 43.65 22.13
N MET A 103 19.75 44.77 22.63
CA MET A 103 20.92 44.90 23.47
C MET A 103 20.52 44.82 24.94
N GLN A 104 21.26 44.01 25.70
CA GLN A 104 21.41 43.99 27.17
C GLN A 104 20.18 43.69 28.06
N ARG A 105 20.23 42.58 28.80
CA ARG A 105 20.51 42.54 30.27
C ARG A 105 20.59 41.11 30.82
N THR A 106 21.76 40.82 31.42
CA THR A 106 22.15 39.86 32.50
C THR A 106 21.59 38.42 32.61
N PRO A 107 22.41 37.44 33.07
CA PRO A 107 22.08 36.02 33.04
C PRO A 107 21.27 35.59 34.27
N ARG A 108 20.08 35.03 34.06
CA ARG A 108 19.35 34.26 35.09
C ARG A 108 19.37 32.77 34.74
N LYS A 109 19.92 31.97 35.66
CA LYS A 109 19.85 30.51 35.68
C LYS A 109 18.40 30.06 35.51
N SER A 110 18.15 29.18 34.54
CA SER A 110 16.93 28.38 34.44
C SER A 110 17.32 26.91 34.21
N ASN A 111 16.57 26.03 34.87
CA ASN A 111 16.85 24.62 35.10
C ASN A 111 16.71 23.78 33.82
N PRO A 112 17.39 22.62 33.73
CA PRO A 112 17.31 21.72 32.58
C PRO A 112 16.24 20.65 32.83
N ASP A 113 14.96 20.95 32.69
CA ASP A 113 13.89 19.93 32.69
C ASP A 113 12.62 20.53 32.09
N GLU A 114 12.56 20.64 30.77
CA GLU A 114 11.32 20.69 29.99
C GLU A 114 11.65 20.51 28.50
N GLU A 115 12.14 19.32 28.13
CA GLU A 115 11.98 18.84 26.75
C GLU A 115 10.49 18.58 26.53
N VAL A 116 9.77 19.63 26.11
CA VAL A 116 8.45 19.47 25.50
C VAL A 116 8.66 18.65 24.24
N ASN A 117 8.45 17.35 24.36
CA ASN A 117 8.48 16.39 23.27
C ASN A 117 7.29 16.73 22.36
N VAL A 118 7.48 17.68 21.43
CA VAL A 118 6.48 18.06 20.44
C VAL A 118 6.30 16.86 19.52
N ILE A 119 5.32 16.00 19.85
CA ILE A 119 4.85 14.94 18.96
C ILE A 119 4.24 15.65 17.74
N LEU A 120 5.07 15.86 16.72
CA LEU A 120 4.63 16.42 15.45
C LEU A 120 3.47 15.56 14.90
N PRO A 121 2.34 16.16 14.50
CA PRO A 121 1.22 15.41 13.92
C PRO A 121 1.71 14.59 12.72
N GLN A 122 1.37 13.30 12.71
CA GLN A 122 1.82 12.37 11.69
C GLN A 122 1.17 12.72 10.34
N THR A 123 1.99 13.16 9.38
CA THR A 123 1.55 13.38 8.00
C THR A 123 1.44 12.05 7.26
N PRO A 124 0.58 11.92 6.22
CA PRO A 124 0.46 10.68 5.45
C PRO A 124 1.79 10.11 4.96
N VAL A 125 2.69 10.98 4.49
CA VAL A 125 4.05 10.58 4.05
C VAL A 125 4.88 10.01 5.22
N ARG A 126 4.81 10.63 6.40
CA ARG A 126 5.53 10.16 7.59
C ARG A 126 5.00 8.80 8.06
N THR A 127 3.69 8.58 8.00
CA THR A 127 3.07 7.29 8.31
C THR A 127 3.59 6.17 7.40
N VAL A 128 3.64 6.39 6.07
CA VAL A 128 4.25 5.42 5.12
C VAL A 128 5.67 5.07 5.55
N MET A 129 6.49 6.09 5.77
CA MET A 129 7.92 5.91 6.05
C MET A 129 8.14 5.12 7.33
N ASN A 130 7.35 5.37 8.38
CA ASN A 130 7.43 4.61 9.62
C ASN A 130 7.06 3.13 9.42
N THR A 131 6.01 2.81 8.66
CA THR A 131 5.63 1.41 8.39
C THR A 131 6.68 0.69 7.55
N ILE A 132 7.26 1.36 6.55
CA ILE A 132 8.39 0.82 5.77
C ILE A 132 9.59 0.57 6.69
N GLN A 133 9.90 1.51 7.58
CA GLN A 133 11.00 1.36 8.55
C GLN A 133 10.76 0.16 9.49
N GLN A 134 9.54 -0.05 9.97
CA GLN A 134 9.18 -1.22 10.78
C GLN A 134 9.38 -2.53 10.02
N LEU A 135 8.89 -2.62 8.77
CA LEU A 135 9.13 -3.79 7.91
C LEU A 135 10.63 -4.02 7.67
N MET A 136 11.39 -2.95 7.42
CA MET A 136 12.85 -3.05 7.28
C MET A 136 13.52 -3.52 8.56
N MET A 137 13.08 -3.06 9.74
CA MET A 137 13.62 -3.57 11.01
C MET A 137 13.38 -5.07 11.18
N ILE A 138 12.21 -5.59 10.79
CA ILE A 138 11.89 -7.02 10.81
C ILE A 138 12.81 -7.81 9.85
N LEU A 139 13.10 -7.24 8.67
CA LEU A 139 13.78 -7.94 7.57
C LEU A 139 15.28 -7.67 7.44
N ASN A 140 15.84 -6.74 8.21
CA ASN A 140 17.26 -6.38 8.13
C ASN A 140 18.19 -7.47 8.67
N SER A 141 17.70 -8.35 9.55
CA SER A 141 18.43 -9.53 10.02
C SER A 141 18.29 -10.74 9.11
N ALA A 142 17.37 -10.71 8.15
CA ALA A 142 17.08 -11.83 7.26
C ALA A 142 17.89 -11.75 5.96
N SER A 143 18.54 -12.87 5.61
CA SER A 143 19.25 -13.03 4.35
C SER A 143 18.28 -13.27 3.18
N ASP A 144 18.68 -12.88 1.97
CA ASP A 144 18.02 -13.27 0.71
C ASP A 144 18.36 -14.71 0.28
N GLN A 145 19.12 -15.43 1.11
CA GLN A 145 19.42 -16.85 0.98
C GLN A 145 18.80 -17.64 2.15
N PRO A 146 18.47 -18.93 1.96
CA PRO A 146 18.05 -19.79 3.06
C PRO A 146 19.15 -19.85 4.13
N SER A 147 18.75 -19.88 5.40
CA SER A 147 19.67 -20.05 6.53
C SER A 147 20.24 -21.47 6.58
N GLU A 148 21.32 -21.67 7.34
CA GLU A 148 21.89 -23.01 7.57
C GLU A 148 20.87 -23.96 8.20
N ASN A 149 20.01 -23.47 9.10
CA ASN A 149 18.92 -24.26 9.68
C ASN A 149 17.92 -24.70 8.61
N LEU A 150 17.55 -23.78 7.70
CA LEU A 150 16.61 -24.10 6.62
C LEU A 150 17.22 -25.09 5.63
N ILE A 151 18.52 -24.97 5.34
CA ILE A 151 19.29 -25.94 4.54
C ILE A 151 19.33 -27.31 5.24
N SER A 152 19.43 -27.36 6.57
CA SER A 152 19.35 -28.61 7.34
C SER A 152 18.01 -29.33 7.11
N TYR A 153 16.88 -28.63 7.21
CA TYR A 153 15.57 -29.21 6.88
C TYR A 153 15.50 -29.72 5.43
N PHE A 154 16.10 -29.01 4.47
CA PHE A 154 16.14 -29.46 3.07
C PHE A 154 16.92 -30.76 2.90
N ASN A 155 18.04 -30.89 3.59
CA ASN A 155 18.89 -32.09 3.54
C ASN A 155 18.24 -33.29 4.24
N ASN A 156 17.37 -33.06 5.23
CA ASN A 156 16.63 -34.11 5.94
C ASN A 156 15.37 -34.60 5.19
N CYS A 157 15.04 -34.01 4.04
CA CYS A 157 13.92 -34.46 3.21
C CYS A 157 14.28 -35.71 2.39
N THR A 158 13.33 -36.62 2.23
CA THR A 158 13.46 -37.79 1.33
C THR A 158 13.82 -37.38 -0.09
N VAL A 159 13.21 -36.30 -0.59
CA VAL A 159 13.58 -35.62 -1.83
C VAL A 159 14.06 -34.22 -1.46
N ASN A 160 15.35 -33.95 -1.67
CA ASN A 160 15.94 -32.66 -1.32
C ASN A 160 15.34 -31.53 -2.19
N PRO A 161 14.61 -30.57 -1.59
CA PRO A 161 13.87 -29.56 -2.34
C PRO A 161 14.71 -28.34 -2.73
N LYS A 162 15.96 -28.23 -2.25
CA LYS A 162 16.79 -27.00 -2.32
C LYS A 162 16.86 -26.39 -3.72
N GLU A 163 17.24 -27.20 -4.72
CA GLU A 163 17.36 -26.72 -6.11
C GLU A 163 16.02 -26.22 -6.67
N SER A 164 14.93 -26.94 -6.39
CA SER A 164 13.59 -26.55 -6.84
C SER A 164 13.14 -25.22 -6.22
N ILE A 165 13.45 -25.00 -4.93
CA ILE A 165 13.12 -23.79 -4.19
C ILE A 165 13.94 -22.60 -4.72
N LEU A 166 15.25 -22.76 -4.86
CA LEU A 166 16.14 -21.70 -5.36
C LEU A 166 15.79 -21.30 -6.79
N LYS A 167 15.52 -22.29 -7.66
CA LYS A 167 15.08 -22.05 -9.03
C LYS A 167 13.73 -21.31 -9.07
N ARG A 168 12.75 -21.73 -8.26
CA ARG A 168 11.44 -21.05 -8.15
C ARG A 168 11.61 -19.59 -7.76
N VAL A 169 12.40 -19.30 -6.72
CA VAL A 169 12.66 -17.92 -6.27
C VAL A 169 13.32 -17.09 -7.38
N LYS A 170 14.24 -17.66 -8.15
CA LYS A 170 14.86 -16.96 -9.29
C LYS A 170 13.85 -16.68 -10.41
N ASP A 171 13.09 -17.67 -10.82
CA ASP A 171 12.15 -17.57 -11.95
C ASP A 171 11.01 -16.59 -11.64
N ILE A 172 10.42 -16.69 -10.44
CA ILE A 172 9.37 -15.76 -10.00
C ILE A 172 9.91 -14.34 -9.86
N GLY A 173 11.17 -14.16 -9.46
CA GLY A 173 11.80 -12.84 -9.39
C GLY A 173 11.86 -12.14 -10.75
N CYS A 174 12.12 -12.90 -11.82
CA CYS A 174 12.09 -12.38 -13.19
C CYS A 174 10.67 -11.96 -13.61
N ILE A 175 9.66 -12.78 -13.32
CA ILE A 175 8.25 -12.47 -13.65
C ILE A 175 7.76 -11.26 -12.85
N PHE A 176 8.08 -11.23 -11.56
CA PHE A 176 7.65 -10.17 -10.65
C PHE A 176 8.19 -8.81 -11.09
N LYS A 177 9.50 -8.67 -11.31
CA LYS A 177 10.10 -7.38 -11.68
C LYS A 177 9.59 -6.85 -13.01
N GLU A 178 9.31 -7.74 -13.97
CA GLU A 178 8.75 -7.37 -15.27
C GLU A 178 7.30 -6.89 -15.13
N LYS A 179 6.43 -7.67 -14.46
CA LYS A 179 5.04 -7.28 -14.23
C LYS A 179 4.93 -6.02 -13.37
N PHE A 180 5.83 -5.85 -12.40
CA PHE A 180 5.95 -4.65 -11.59
C PHE A 180 6.31 -3.43 -12.45
N ALA A 181 7.34 -3.52 -13.30
CA ALA A 181 7.75 -2.43 -14.18
C ALA A 181 6.64 -2.08 -15.20
N LYS A 182 5.91 -3.08 -15.71
CA LYS A 182 4.74 -2.82 -16.59
C LYS A 182 3.62 -2.07 -15.88
N ALA A 183 3.38 -2.37 -14.61
CA ALA A 183 2.34 -1.70 -13.83
C ALA A 183 2.76 -0.27 -13.41
N VAL A 184 3.97 -0.11 -12.86
CA VAL A 184 4.42 1.15 -12.24
C VAL A 184 5.11 2.10 -13.22
N GLY A 185 5.73 1.56 -14.27
CA GLY A 185 6.55 2.28 -15.23
C GLY A 185 7.89 1.59 -15.47
N GLN A 186 8.34 1.56 -16.72
CA GLN A 186 9.50 0.77 -17.15
C GLN A 186 10.80 1.14 -16.39
N GLY A 187 10.92 2.40 -15.94
CA GLY A 187 12.05 2.88 -15.14
C GLY A 187 12.07 2.38 -13.68
N CYS A 188 11.03 1.68 -13.22
CA CYS A 188 10.90 1.23 -11.84
C CYS A 188 11.31 -0.24 -11.62
N MET A 189 12.01 -0.86 -12.58
CA MET A 189 12.41 -2.27 -12.49
C MET A 189 13.28 -2.57 -11.25
N GLU A 190 14.23 -1.67 -10.91
CA GLU A 190 15.08 -1.85 -9.74
C GLU A 190 14.29 -1.73 -8.43
N ILE A 191 13.29 -0.86 -8.38
CA ILE A 191 12.36 -0.77 -7.23
C ILE A 191 11.60 -2.09 -7.08
N GLY A 192 11.15 -2.69 -8.19
CA GLY A 192 10.55 -4.02 -8.20
C GLY A 192 11.50 -5.10 -7.68
N SER A 193 12.77 -5.06 -8.09
CA SER A 193 13.83 -5.96 -7.61
C SER A 193 14.01 -5.88 -6.08
N GLN A 194 14.09 -4.65 -5.55
CA GLN A 194 14.22 -4.41 -4.11
C GLN A 194 13.01 -4.92 -3.32
N ARG A 195 11.79 -4.66 -3.79
CA ARG A 195 10.55 -5.16 -3.16
C ARG A 195 10.49 -6.69 -3.20
N TYR A 196 10.86 -7.30 -4.32
CA TYR A 196 10.92 -8.75 -4.43
C TYR A 196 11.91 -9.35 -3.42
N LYS A 197 13.10 -8.75 -3.28
CA LYS A 197 14.13 -9.19 -2.34
C LYS A 197 13.64 -9.17 -0.89
N LEU A 198 12.85 -8.16 -0.49
CA LEU A 198 12.22 -8.14 0.83
C LEU A 198 11.19 -9.26 1.00
N GLY A 199 10.40 -9.55 -0.04
CA GLY A 199 9.45 -10.66 -0.04
C GLY A 199 10.15 -12.00 0.12
N VAL A 200 11.28 -12.22 -0.56
CA VAL A 200 12.09 -13.44 -0.45
C VAL A 200 12.66 -13.62 0.97
N ARG A 201 13.16 -12.53 1.57
CA ARG A 201 13.63 -12.55 2.97
C ARG A 201 12.53 -12.98 3.93
N LEU A 202 11.35 -12.38 3.81
CA LEU A 202 10.19 -12.71 4.64
C LEU A 202 9.74 -14.15 4.40
N TYR A 203 9.71 -14.59 3.14
CA TYR A 203 9.37 -15.95 2.75
C TYR A 203 10.25 -17.02 3.41
N TYR A 204 11.58 -16.90 3.35
CA TYR A 204 12.48 -17.87 3.98
C TYR A 204 12.36 -17.84 5.51
N ARG A 205 12.24 -16.64 6.09
CA ARG A 205 12.08 -16.46 7.53
C ARG A 205 10.81 -17.14 8.05
N VAL A 206 9.68 -16.92 7.38
CA VAL A 206 8.40 -17.54 7.75
C VAL A 206 8.43 -19.04 7.52
N MET A 207 9.04 -19.51 6.43
CA MET A 207 9.21 -20.95 6.19
C MET A 207 9.99 -21.62 7.32
N GLU A 208 11.12 -21.04 7.74
CA GLU A 208 11.91 -21.58 8.86
C GLU A 208 11.10 -21.62 10.15
N SER A 209 10.34 -20.55 10.45
CA SER A 209 9.45 -20.48 11.61
C SER A 209 8.39 -21.60 11.58
N MET A 210 7.72 -21.78 10.43
CA MET A 210 6.72 -22.84 10.25
C MET A 210 7.31 -24.24 10.45
N LEU A 211 8.49 -24.52 9.89
CA LEU A 211 9.13 -25.84 10.02
C LEU A 211 9.56 -26.14 11.46
N LYS A 212 10.06 -25.14 12.19
CA LYS A 212 10.37 -25.29 13.62
C LYS A 212 9.13 -25.63 14.44
N SER A 213 8.04 -24.87 14.25
CA SER A 213 6.77 -25.15 14.93
C SER A 213 6.20 -26.53 14.57
N GLU A 214 6.35 -26.97 13.32
CA GLU A 214 5.89 -28.29 12.89
C GLU A 214 6.78 -29.43 13.42
N GLU A 215 8.09 -29.22 13.54
CA GLU A 215 9.01 -30.16 14.18
C GLU A 215 8.66 -30.35 15.66
N GLU A 216 8.44 -29.25 16.38
CA GLU A 216 8.00 -29.29 17.79
C GLU A 216 6.66 -30.03 17.94
N ARG A 217 5.71 -29.79 17.03
CA ARG A 217 4.36 -30.38 17.08
C ARG A 217 4.33 -31.86 16.72
N LEU A 218 5.12 -32.28 15.74
CA LEU A 218 5.07 -33.63 15.18
C LEU A 218 6.23 -34.54 15.63
N SER A 219 7.28 -33.97 16.22
CA SER A 219 8.53 -34.67 16.57
C SER A 219 9.16 -35.40 15.36
N ILE A 220 9.06 -34.81 14.16
CA ILE A 220 9.70 -35.28 12.93
C ILE A 220 10.51 -34.16 12.29
N GLN A 221 11.56 -34.52 11.54
CA GLN A 221 12.41 -33.57 10.81
C GLN A 221 12.27 -33.68 9.28
N ASN A 222 11.57 -34.70 8.79
CA ASN A 222 11.37 -34.92 7.36
C ASN A 222 10.04 -34.31 6.89
N PHE A 223 10.13 -33.14 6.27
CA PHE A 223 8.98 -32.42 5.70
C PHE A 223 8.92 -32.53 4.17
N SER A 224 9.45 -33.62 3.58
CA SER A 224 9.63 -33.75 2.13
C SER A 224 8.35 -33.53 1.34
N LYS A 225 7.18 -33.97 1.84
CA LYS A 225 5.90 -33.76 1.15
C LYS A 225 5.53 -32.27 1.06
N LEU A 226 5.70 -31.53 2.17
CA LEU A 226 5.40 -30.10 2.24
C LEU A 226 6.39 -29.28 1.41
N LEU A 227 7.69 -29.55 1.57
CA LEU A 227 8.75 -28.76 0.92
C LEU A 227 8.97 -29.09 -0.56
N ASN A 228 8.34 -30.15 -1.09
CA ASN A 228 8.27 -30.38 -2.53
C ASN A 228 6.92 -29.94 -3.13
N ASP A 229 6.00 -29.42 -2.32
CA ASP A 229 4.72 -28.92 -2.80
C ASP A 229 4.89 -27.53 -3.43
N ASN A 230 4.69 -27.45 -4.75
CA ASN A 230 4.81 -26.20 -5.47
C ASN A 230 3.78 -25.15 -5.05
N ILE A 231 2.55 -25.57 -4.76
CA ILE A 231 1.47 -24.67 -4.37
C ILE A 231 1.75 -24.07 -3.00
N PHE A 232 2.25 -24.86 -2.05
CA PHE A 232 2.69 -24.35 -0.75
C PHE A 232 3.70 -23.22 -0.90
N HIS A 233 4.77 -23.44 -1.68
CA HIS A 233 5.80 -22.43 -1.87
C HIS A 233 5.30 -21.18 -2.59
N MET A 234 4.45 -21.35 -3.61
CA MET A 234 3.85 -20.24 -4.34
C MET A 234 2.91 -19.42 -3.46
N SER A 235 2.08 -20.07 -2.63
CA SER A 235 1.21 -19.41 -1.65
C SER A 235 2.01 -18.67 -0.59
N LEU A 236 3.04 -19.30 -0.02
CA LEU A 236 3.87 -18.68 1.01
C LEU A 236 4.63 -17.46 0.47
N LEU A 237 5.21 -17.58 -0.73
CA LEU A 237 5.90 -16.47 -1.38
C LEU A 237 4.94 -15.34 -1.77
N ALA A 238 3.75 -15.68 -2.29
CA ALA A 238 2.72 -14.69 -2.59
C ALA A 238 2.30 -13.93 -1.33
N CYS A 239 2.12 -14.62 -0.20
CA CYS A 239 1.70 -14.00 1.06
C CYS A 239 2.80 -13.06 1.60
N ALA A 240 4.07 -13.48 1.54
CA ALA A 240 5.20 -12.63 1.88
C ALA A 240 5.28 -11.37 0.99
N LEU A 241 5.10 -11.54 -0.32
CA LEU A 241 5.08 -10.41 -1.26
C LEU A 241 3.88 -9.50 -1.03
N GLU A 242 2.71 -10.04 -0.69
CA GLU A 242 1.52 -9.24 -0.38
C GLU A 242 1.77 -8.33 0.83
N VAL A 243 2.39 -8.84 1.90
CA VAL A 243 2.77 -8.01 3.07
C VAL A 243 3.69 -6.87 2.68
N VAL A 244 4.72 -7.15 1.88
CA VAL A 244 5.65 -6.12 1.38
C VAL A 244 4.90 -5.11 0.53
N MET A 245 4.15 -5.57 -0.48
CA MET A 245 3.42 -4.72 -1.41
C MET A 245 2.38 -3.85 -0.72
N ALA A 246 1.64 -4.41 0.24
CA ALA A 246 0.72 -3.67 1.08
C ALA A 246 1.46 -2.62 1.90
N THR A 247 2.61 -2.93 2.49
CA THR A 247 3.38 -1.95 3.29
C THR A 247 3.77 -0.70 2.48
N TYR A 248 4.19 -0.89 1.23
CA TYR A 248 4.51 0.24 0.33
C TYR A 248 3.27 0.94 -0.24
N SER A 249 2.12 0.26 -0.28
CA SER A 249 0.89 0.81 -0.85
C SER A 249 -0.03 1.45 0.21
N ARG A 250 0.01 1.02 1.47
CA ARG A 250 -1.13 1.16 2.39
C ARG A 250 -1.37 2.55 2.97
N SER A 251 -0.44 3.51 2.98
CA SER A 251 -0.85 4.87 3.35
C SER A 251 -1.53 5.64 2.22
N THR A 252 -1.64 5.05 1.02
CA THR A 252 -2.55 5.52 -0.02
C THR A 252 -3.98 4.98 0.20
N SER A 253 -4.17 3.93 1.01
CA SER A 253 -5.50 3.31 1.22
C SER A 253 -6.45 4.00 2.21
N GLN A 254 -6.21 5.25 2.61
CA GLN A 254 -7.31 6.17 2.88
C GLN A 254 -7.53 7.02 1.62
N ASN A 255 -8.34 6.50 0.69
CA ASN A 255 -8.86 7.21 -0.49
C ASN A 255 -7.88 7.57 -1.64
N LEU A 256 -6.80 6.80 -1.83
CA LEU A 256 -5.73 7.12 -2.78
C LEU A 256 -5.25 5.86 -3.54
N ASP A 257 -5.42 5.83 -4.85
CA ASP A 257 -4.84 4.81 -5.72
C ASP A 257 -4.53 5.44 -7.10
N THR A 258 -3.24 5.57 -7.38
CA THR A 258 -2.72 6.24 -8.57
C THR A 258 -2.76 5.32 -9.78
N GLY A 259 -3.94 4.82 -10.17
CA GLY A 259 -4.17 4.06 -11.41
C GLY A 259 -3.23 2.87 -11.64
N THR A 260 -2.54 2.41 -10.60
CA THR A 260 -1.54 1.35 -10.62
C THR A 260 -1.90 0.43 -9.47
N ASP A 261 -2.96 -0.34 -9.67
CA ASP A 261 -3.49 -1.17 -8.61
C ASP A 261 -2.57 -2.39 -8.40
N LEU A 262 -1.60 -2.21 -7.51
CA LEU A 262 -0.73 -3.27 -7.00
C LEU A 262 -1.34 -3.94 -5.76
N SER A 263 -2.57 -3.58 -5.37
CA SER A 263 -3.23 -4.18 -4.23
C SER A 263 -3.67 -5.60 -4.56
N PHE A 264 -3.89 -6.41 -3.53
CA PHE A 264 -4.55 -7.70 -3.69
C PHE A 264 -5.79 -7.58 -4.61
N PRO A 265 -6.01 -8.47 -5.60
CA PRO A 265 -5.35 -9.73 -5.86
C PRO A 265 -4.21 -9.64 -6.89
N TRP A 266 -3.59 -8.47 -7.11
CA TRP A 266 -2.54 -8.29 -8.12
C TRP A 266 -1.46 -9.38 -8.04
N ILE A 267 -0.99 -9.69 -6.82
CA ILE A 267 0.06 -10.71 -6.62
C ILE A 267 -0.36 -12.10 -7.10
N LEU A 268 -1.64 -12.47 -7.00
CA LEU A 268 -2.16 -13.74 -7.48
C LEU A 268 -2.02 -13.84 -9.00
N ASN A 269 -2.32 -12.75 -9.71
CA ASN A 269 -2.16 -12.67 -11.16
C ASN A 269 -0.69 -12.66 -11.58
N VAL A 270 0.19 -12.07 -10.77
CA VAL A 270 1.64 -12.09 -11.04
C VAL A 270 2.17 -13.52 -11.00
N LEU A 271 1.83 -14.25 -9.94
CA LEU A 271 2.31 -15.60 -9.66
C LEU A 271 1.49 -16.72 -10.32
N ASN A 272 0.38 -16.37 -10.98
CA ASN A 272 -0.59 -17.33 -11.52
C ASN A 272 -1.09 -18.31 -10.43
N LEU A 273 -1.40 -17.77 -9.25
CA LEU A 273 -1.82 -18.52 -8.08
C LEU A 273 -3.34 -18.39 -7.89
N LYS A 274 -4.01 -19.50 -7.58
CA LYS A 274 -5.44 -19.49 -7.28
C LYS A 274 -5.69 -18.86 -5.91
N ALA A 275 -6.75 -18.07 -5.81
CA ALA A 275 -7.15 -17.41 -4.57
C ALA A 275 -7.39 -18.43 -3.43
N PHE A 276 -8.02 -19.56 -3.73
CA PHE A 276 -8.25 -20.63 -2.75
C PHE A 276 -6.95 -21.25 -2.21
N ASP A 277 -5.92 -21.37 -3.03
CA ASP A 277 -4.63 -21.89 -2.58
C ASP A 277 -3.85 -20.88 -1.75
N PHE A 278 -3.98 -19.59 -2.07
CA PHE A 278 -3.44 -18.51 -1.24
C PHE A 278 -4.12 -18.48 0.13
N TYR A 279 -5.45 -18.61 0.18
CA TYR A 279 -6.22 -18.59 1.43
C TYR A 279 -5.66 -19.57 2.48
N LYS A 280 -5.30 -20.79 2.07
CA LYS A 280 -4.79 -21.86 2.95
C LYS A 280 -3.54 -21.49 3.74
N VAL A 281 -2.74 -20.52 3.29
CA VAL A 281 -1.50 -20.14 3.98
C VAL A 281 -1.66 -18.97 4.94
N ILE A 282 -2.73 -18.17 4.83
CA ILE A 282 -2.87 -16.88 5.54
C ILE A 282 -2.78 -17.06 7.06
N GLU A 283 -3.58 -17.95 7.63
CA GLU A 283 -3.64 -18.17 9.08
C GLU A 283 -2.29 -18.65 9.62
N SER A 284 -1.68 -19.65 8.97
CA SER A 284 -0.37 -20.16 9.35
C SER A 284 0.73 -19.10 9.19
N PHE A 285 0.64 -18.23 8.18
CA PHE A 285 1.57 -17.12 7.99
C PHE A 285 1.52 -16.13 9.15
N ILE A 286 0.31 -15.72 9.54
CA ILE A 286 0.10 -14.79 10.66
C ILE A 286 0.66 -15.38 11.96
N LYS A 287 0.42 -16.68 12.21
CA LYS A 287 0.95 -17.38 13.39
C LYS A 287 2.47 -17.48 13.38
N ALA A 288 3.09 -17.69 12.21
CA ALA A 288 4.52 -17.92 12.08
C ALA A 288 5.38 -16.64 12.14
N GLU A 289 4.83 -15.45 11.84
CA GLU A 289 5.53 -14.17 12.00
C GLU A 289 4.90 -13.30 13.09
N ALA A 290 5.39 -13.45 14.32
CA ALA A 290 4.90 -12.68 15.47
C ALA A 290 5.17 -11.16 15.37
N ASN A 291 6.10 -10.71 14.51
CA ASN A 291 6.42 -9.29 14.37
C ASN A 291 5.54 -8.54 13.37
N LEU A 292 4.55 -9.20 12.74
CA LEU A 292 3.59 -8.50 11.89
C LEU A 292 2.86 -7.42 12.70
N THR A 293 2.78 -6.21 12.15
CA THR A 293 2.00 -5.16 12.81
C THR A 293 0.52 -5.47 12.74
N ARG A 294 -0.27 -4.88 13.63
CA ARG A 294 -1.73 -5.02 13.64
C ARG A 294 -2.35 -4.66 12.28
N GLU A 295 -1.78 -3.67 11.59
CA GLU A 295 -2.25 -3.19 10.30
C GLU A 295 -1.97 -4.20 9.18
N MET A 296 -0.83 -4.91 9.24
CA MET A 296 -0.48 -6.00 8.33
C MET A 296 -1.38 -7.21 8.56
N ILE A 297 -1.65 -7.58 9.81
CA ILE A 297 -2.58 -8.67 10.15
C ILE A 297 -3.98 -8.37 9.61
N LYS A 298 -4.51 -7.17 9.92
CA LYS A 298 -5.81 -6.71 9.37
C LYS A 298 -5.85 -6.70 7.84
N HIS A 299 -4.71 -6.48 7.17
CA HIS A 299 -4.64 -6.56 5.71
C HIS A 299 -4.85 -7.98 5.22
N LEU A 300 -4.12 -8.93 5.80
CA LEU A 300 -4.21 -10.34 5.44
C LEU A 300 -5.60 -10.91 5.73
N GLU A 301 -6.20 -10.56 6.88
CA GLU A 301 -7.60 -10.89 7.20
C GLU A 301 -8.58 -10.31 6.16
N ARG A 302 -8.35 -9.08 5.68
CA ARG A 302 -9.18 -8.50 4.60
C ARG A 302 -8.98 -9.23 3.27
N CYS A 303 -7.77 -9.66 2.95
CA CYS A 303 -7.51 -10.50 1.76
C CYS A 303 -8.27 -11.82 1.88
N GLU A 304 -8.23 -12.46 3.05
CA GLU A 304 -8.98 -13.67 3.36
C GLU A 304 -10.49 -13.48 3.13
N HIS A 305 -11.08 -12.41 3.69
CA HIS A 305 -12.49 -12.07 3.46
C HIS A 305 -12.81 -11.89 1.97
N ARG A 306 -11.95 -11.21 1.20
CA ARG A 306 -12.15 -11.02 -0.25
C ARG A 306 -12.11 -12.33 -1.03
N ILE A 307 -11.29 -13.27 -0.58
CA ILE A 307 -11.25 -14.61 -1.17
C ILE A 307 -12.55 -15.34 -0.90
N MET A 308 -13.00 -15.34 0.36
CA MET A 308 -14.23 -16.00 0.78
C MET A 308 -15.49 -15.36 0.19
N GLU A 309 -15.52 -14.05 -0.05
CA GLU A 309 -16.71 -13.37 -0.57
C GLU A 309 -16.87 -13.47 -2.10
N SER A 310 -15.76 -13.61 -2.85
CA SER A 310 -15.83 -13.61 -4.33
C SER A 310 -14.71 -14.37 -5.06
N LEU A 311 -13.44 -14.18 -4.70
CA LEU A 311 -12.33 -14.63 -5.57
C LEU A 311 -12.19 -16.16 -5.63
N ALA A 312 -12.54 -16.88 -4.56
CA ALA A 312 -12.55 -18.35 -4.58
C ALA A 312 -13.65 -18.92 -5.50
N TRP A 313 -14.67 -18.13 -5.84
CA TRP A 313 -15.85 -18.58 -6.58
C TRP A 313 -15.83 -18.21 -8.07
N LEU A 314 -14.73 -17.61 -8.54
CA LEU A 314 -14.55 -17.34 -9.96
C LEU A 314 -14.55 -18.66 -10.75
N SER A 315 -15.12 -18.66 -11.95
CA SER A 315 -15.35 -19.86 -12.79
C SER A 315 -14.07 -20.62 -13.20
N VAL A 316 -12.89 -20.09 -12.87
CA VAL A 316 -11.58 -20.72 -13.09
C VAL A 316 -11.00 -21.32 -11.79
N SER A 317 -11.80 -21.43 -10.73
CA SER A 317 -11.42 -21.97 -9.42
C SER A 317 -11.87 -23.43 -9.27
N ASN A 318 -11.19 -24.34 -9.97
CA ASN A 318 -10.97 -25.75 -9.60
C ASN A 318 -9.83 -26.31 -10.45
#